data_AF-A0A423KMM5-F1
#
_entry.id   AF-A0A423KMM5-F1
#
_cell.length_a   1.000
_cell.length_b   1.000
_cell.length_c   1.000
_cell.angle_alpha   90.00
_cell.angle_beta   90.00
_cell.angle_gamma   90.00
#
_symmetry.space_group_name_H-M   'P 1'
#
loop_
_entity.id
_entity.type
_entity.pdbx_description
1 polymer ?
#
loop_
_entity_poly.entity_id
_entity_poly.type
_entity_poly.pdbx_seq_one_letter_code
_entity_poly.pdbx_strand_id
1 'polypeptide(L)'
;MKIVYLDAIPVGYCMTSAQGEGVVQIQFRGVSLSSDGKDFIRKIEGFLDKILQLAHENFHASDLRSFVAIIHKDLKVETYLNELEIFGEALVANAVSEGDPVRKSDIYHFDRIIFKDLEFPKDCGYIVILSNGWDRIFLYDFGPLNSGENLHLIDYDVGRFLGAGFSASIYNDIFDLDNSEWQKIISSGWFPFSYLGYEQQKDLFNHIKFDWKTDEIEAKIDDQFCNDCDAWLVKISNNEK
;
A
#
# COMPACT_ATOMS: atom_id res chain seq x y z
N MET A 1 16.86 11.42 12.65
CA MET A 1 17.30 10.01 12.68
C MET A 1 17.70 9.64 14.09
N LYS A 2 17.23 8.50 14.61
CA LYS A 2 17.70 7.91 15.87
C LYS A 2 18.18 6.48 15.66
N ILE A 3 19.16 6.05 16.46
CA ILE A 3 19.72 4.69 16.40
C ILE A 3 19.40 3.96 17.70
N VAL A 4 18.87 2.74 17.56
CA VAL A 4 18.61 1.81 18.68
C VAL A 4 19.12 0.41 18.34
N TYR A 5 19.08 -0.50 19.31
CA TYR A 5 19.47 -1.89 19.13
C TYR A 5 18.35 -2.82 19.59
N LEU A 6 18.05 -3.83 18.78
CA LEU A 6 17.16 -4.92 19.15
C LEU A 6 17.90 -5.96 20.00
N ASP A 7 17.13 -6.76 20.73
CA ASP A 7 17.60 -7.91 21.50
C ASP A 7 17.55 -9.23 20.71
N ALA A 8 16.80 -9.26 19.61
CA ALA A 8 16.63 -10.43 18.75
C ALA A 8 16.31 -10.02 17.31
N ILE A 9 16.66 -10.89 16.37
CA ILE A 9 16.38 -10.70 14.94
C ILE A 9 14.87 -10.89 14.68
N PRO A 10 14.18 -9.88 14.11
CA PRO A 10 12.81 -10.07 13.64
C PRO A 10 12.81 -10.98 12.41
N VAL A 11 11.98 -12.03 12.45
CA VAL A 11 11.85 -13.01 11.35
C VAL A 11 10.52 -12.89 10.59
N GLY A 12 9.57 -12.13 11.11
CA GLY A 12 8.23 -11.95 10.53
C GLY A 12 7.09 -12.20 11.49
N TYR A 13 5.89 -12.29 10.92
CA TYR A 13 4.64 -12.52 11.65
C TYR A 13 4.14 -13.93 11.41
N CYS A 14 3.70 -14.57 12.48
CA CYS A 14 3.07 -15.88 12.41
C CYS A 14 1.71 -15.79 11.71
N MET A 15 1.45 -16.68 10.74
CA MET A 15 0.23 -16.73 9.93
C MET A 15 -0.72 -17.86 10.33
N THR A 16 -0.21 -18.87 11.03
CA THR A 16 -0.95 -20.08 11.40
C THR A 16 -0.63 -20.46 12.84
N SER A 17 -1.61 -21.03 13.54
CA SER A 17 -1.36 -21.63 14.85
C SER A 17 -0.94 -23.08 14.69
N ALA A 18 -0.01 -23.53 15.51
CA ALA A 18 0.36 -24.94 15.62
C ALA A 18 0.28 -25.40 17.08
N GLN A 19 -0.01 -26.68 17.29
CA GLN A 19 0.05 -27.30 18.62
C GLN A 19 1.47 -27.83 18.89
N GLY A 20 2.01 -27.55 20.08
CA GLY A 20 3.29 -28.10 20.54
C GLY A 20 4.47 -27.74 19.62
N GLU A 21 5.26 -28.74 19.23
CA GLU A 21 6.41 -28.63 18.32
C GLU A 21 6.03 -28.53 16.83
N GLY A 22 4.78 -28.19 16.52
CA GLY A 22 4.31 -28.07 15.15
C GLY A 22 4.97 -26.91 14.39
N VAL A 23 5.02 -27.04 13.06
CA VAL A 23 5.58 -26.04 12.15
C VAL A 23 4.55 -24.95 11.90
N VAL A 24 4.97 -23.68 11.98
CA VAL A 24 4.16 -22.51 11.64
C VAL A 24 4.68 -21.82 10.39
N GLN A 25 3.77 -21.20 9.64
CA GLN A 25 4.13 -20.33 8.54
C GLN A 25 4.41 -18.91 9.03
N ILE A 26 5.52 -18.34 8.56
CA ILE A 26 5.94 -16.98 8.89
C ILE A 26 5.86 -16.11 7.64
N GLN A 27 5.14 -15.00 7.72
CA GLN A 27 5.17 -13.93 6.73
C GLN A 27 6.29 -12.95 7.10
N PHE A 28 7.40 -13.00 6.36
CA PHE A 28 8.53 -12.09 6.57
C PHE A 28 8.41 -10.78 5.79
N ARG A 29 7.61 -10.75 4.72
CA ARG A 29 7.33 -9.57 3.89
C ARG A 29 5.84 -9.38 3.73
N GLY A 30 5.33 -8.16 3.84
CA GLY A 30 3.92 -7.91 3.64
C GLY A 30 3.50 -6.45 3.76
N VAL A 31 2.21 -6.25 3.48
CA VAL A 31 1.46 -5.01 3.69
C VAL A 31 0.26 -5.31 4.57
N SER A 32 -0.16 -4.34 5.37
CA SER A 32 -1.43 -4.36 6.10
C SER A 32 -1.97 -2.94 6.21
N LEU A 33 -3.28 -2.80 6.06
CA LEU A 33 -4.00 -1.53 6.18
C LEU A 33 -4.71 -1.49 7.53
N SER A 34 -4.90 -0.30 8.10
CA SER A 34 -5.65 -0.19 9.36
C SER A 34 -7.11 -0.59 9.20
N SER A 35 -7.65 -0.53 7.97
CA SER A 35 -8.94 -1.11 7.59
C SER A 35 -9.02 -2.64 7.79
N ASP A 36 -7.89 -3.37 7.80
CA ASP A 36 -7.84 -4.80 8.12
C ASP A 36 -8.16 -5.09 9.61
N GLY A 37 -8.24 -4.04 10.43
CA GLY A 37 -8.64 -4.12 11.83
C GLY A 37 -7.67 -4.93 12.69
N LYS A 38 -8.10 -6.10 13.18
CA LYS A 38 -7.35 -6.87 14.18
C LYS A 38 -5.99 -7.37 13.69
N ASP A 39 -5.88 -7.73 12.41
CA ASP A 39 -4.60 -8.22 11.88
C ASP A 39 -3.56 -7.10 11.86
N PHE A 40 -3.96 -5.90 11.45
CA PHE A 40 -3.12 -4.71 11.51
C PHE A 40 -2.66 -4.38 12.93
N ILE A 41 -3.59 -4.35 13.88
CA ILE A 41 -3.27 -4.08 15.30
C ILE A 41 -2.25 -5.09 15.82
N ARG A 42 -2.49 -6.39 15.61
CA ARG A 42 -1.59 -7.47 16.01
C ARG A 42 -0.18 -7.29 15.44
N LYS A 43 -0.08 -6.86 14.18
CA LYS A 43 1.20 -6.62 13.52
C LYS A 43 1.93 -5.41 14.10
N ILE A 44 1.23 -4.30 14.31
CA ILE A 44 1.80 -3.07 14.88
C ILE A 44 2.27 -3.26 16.32
N GLU A 45 1.50 -3.97 17.15
CA GLU A 45 1.85 -4.30 18.53
C GLU A 45 3.06 -5.25 18.64
N GLY A 46 3.56 -5.76 17.52
CA GLY A 46 4.77 -6.57 17.44
C GLY A 46 6.06 -5.73 17.46
N PHE A 47 6.89 -5.88 16.42
CA PHE A 47 8.22 -5.27 16.39
C PHE A 47 8.19 -3.74 16.28
N LEU A 48 7.16 -3.18 15.65
CA LEU A 48 7.05 -1.73 15.49
C LEU A 48 6.91 -1.01 16.84
N ASP A 49 5.97 -1.43 17.69
CA ASP A 49 5.78 -0.84 19.01
C ASP A 49 7.06 -0.93 19.86
N LYS A 50 7.73 -2.09 19.83
CA LYS A 50 9.03 -2.27 20.50
C LYS A 50 10.10 -1.29 20.02
N ILE A 51 10.26 -1.12 18.70
CA ILE A 51 11.24 -0.18 18.14
C ILE A 51 10.89 1.25 18.51
N LEU A 52 9.61 1.63 18.43
CA LEU A 52 9.14 2.97 18.78
C LEU A 52 9.43 3.29 20.26
N GLN A 53 9.14 2.37 21.17
CA GLN A 53 9.40 2.54 22.61
C GLN A 53 10.90 2.67 22.92
N LEU A 54 11.76 1.94 22.19
CA LEU A 54 13.21 2.05 22.34
C LEU A 54 13.75 3.39 21.81
N ALA A 55 13.22 3.86 20.68
CA ALA A 55 13.76 5.02 19.98
C ALA A 55 13.17 6.35 20.47
N HIS A 56 11.92 6.38 20.93
CA HIS A 56 11.19 7.61 21.19
C HIS A 56 10.49 7.58 22.55
N GLU A 57 10.97 8.41 23.47
CA GLU A 57 10.28 8.70 24.72
C GLU A 57 9.05 9.57 24.44
N ASN A 58 7.95 9.33 25.16
CA ASN A 58 6.73 10.16 25.16
C ASN A 58 6.08 10.36 23.78
N PHE A 59 5.98 9.30 22.98
CA PHE A 59 5.23 9.29 21.74
C PHE A 59 3.78 8.79 21.97
N HIS A 60 2.80 9.40 21.30
CA HIS A 60 1.45 8.86 21.19
C HIS A 60 1.18 8.31 19.79
N ALA A 61 0.44 7.21 19.70
CA ALA A 61 0.07 6.60 18.42
C ALA A 61 -0.59 7.58 17.44
N SER A 62 -1.31 8.59 17.94
CA SER A 62 -1.90 9.69 17.16
C SER A 62 -0.88 10.53 16.39
N ASP A 63 0.36 10.60 16.90
CA ASP A 63 1.42 11.44 16.36
C ASP A 63 2.13 10.75 15.18
N LEU A 64 1.86 9.46 14.94
CA LEU A 64 2.49 8.66 13.89
C LEU A 64 1.97 9.05 12.50
N ARG A 65 2.60 10.03 11.83
CA ARG A 65 2.32 10.38 10.43
C ARG A 65 3.11 9.50 9.47
N SER A 66 4.42 9.38 9.71
CA SER A 66 5.30 8.49 8.95
C SER A 66 6.36 7.93 9.88
N PHE A 67 6.70 6.66 9.67
CA PHE A 67 7.79 6.02 10.38
C PHE A 67 8.54 5.07 9.45
N VAL A 68 9.86 5.10 9.50
CA VAL A 68 10.71 4.13 8.81
C VAL A 68 11.74 3.60 9.78
N ALA A 69 11.94 2.28 9.79
CA ALA A 69 13.03 1.63 10.48
C ALA A 69 13.82 0.77 9.48
N ILE A 70 15.13 0.99 9.39
CA ILE A 70 16.08 0.13 8.68
C ILE A 70 16.79 -0.72 9.72
N ILE A 71 16.67 -2.04 9.58
CA ILE A 71 17.13 -3.03 10.56
C ILE A 71 18.31 -3.78 9.94
N HIS A 72 19.45 -3.73 10.63
CA HIS A 72 20.67 -4.40 10.22
C HIS A 72 20.78 -5.77 10.88
N LYS A 73 21.59 -6.67 10.29
CA LYS A 73 21.82 -8.02 10.84
C LYS A 73 22.48 -8.04 12.21
N ASP A 74 23.21 -6.98 12.56
CA ASP A 74 23.84 -6.78 13.87
C ASP A 74 22.88 -6.20 14.92
N LEU A 75 21.57 -6.20 14.63
CA LEU A 75 20.49 -5.68 15.48
C LEU A 75 20.46 -4.15 15.61
N LYS A 76 21.36 -3.42 14.94
CA LYS A 76 21.28 -1.97 14.84
C LYS A 76 20.02 -1.59 14.04
N VAL A 77 19.28 -0.59 14.52
CA VAL A 77 18.12 -0.05 13.84
C VAL A 77 18.26 1.46 13.68
N GLU A 78 18.13 1.92 12.45
CA GLU A 78 18.05 3.34 12.10
C GLU A 78 16.59 3.72 11.93
N THR A 79 16.13 4.68 12.74
CA THR A 79 14.72 5.05 12.83
C THR A 79 14.50 6.50 12.44
N TYR A 80 13.39 6.71 11.73
CA TYR A 80 12.94 8.01 11.24
C TYR A 80 11.47 8.18 11.57
N LEU A 81 11.14 9.13 12.43
CA LEU A 81 9.76 9.41 12.84
C LEU A 81 9.35 10.81 12.37
N ASN A 82 8.36 10.89 11.49
CA ASN A 82 7.75 12.11 10.96
C ASN A 82 8.70 13.11 10.28
N GLU A 83 9.97 12.77 10.09
CA GLU A 83 11.04 13.68 9.67
C GLU A 83 11.43 13.56 8.19
N LEU A 84 11.02 12.49 7.52
CA LEU A 84 11.35 12.28 6.11
C LEU A 84 10.45 13.11 5.21
N GLU A 85 11.05 13.74 4.20
CA GLU A 85 10.33 14.25 3.04
C GLU A 85 9.93 13.06 2.15
N ILE A 86 8.65 12.99 1.80
CA ILE A 86 8.06 11.86 1.07
C ILE A 86 7.46 12.38 -0.23
N PHE A 87 7.83 11.77 -1.34
CA PHE A 87 7.31 12.05 -2.67
C PHE A 87 6.56 10.84 -3.20
N GLY A 88 5.49 11.08 -3.95
CA GLY A 88 4.74 10.04 -4.65
C GLY A 88 4.83 10.26 -6.16
N GLU A 89 5.22 9.23 -6.88
CA GLU A 89 5.07 9.15 -8.34
C GLU A 89 3.72 8.51 -8.63
N ALA A 90 2.88 9.20 -9.40
CA ALA A 90 1.51 8.82 -9.64
C ALA A 90 1.18 8.82 -11.13
N LEU A 91 0.37 7.86 -11.54
CA LEU A 91 -0.22 7.84 -12.87
C LEU A 91 -1.46 8.75 -12.86
N VAL A 92 -1.38 9.85 -13.61
CA VAL A 92 -2.46 10.84 -13.66
C VAL A 92 -3.55 10.43 -14.65
N ALA A 93 -4.81 10.66 -14.26
CA ALA A 93 -5.97 10.49 -15.12
C ALA A 93 -6.22 11.73 -16.00
N ASN A 94 -5.89 12.90 -15.47
CA ASN A 94 -6.06 14.20 -16.12
C ASN A 94 -4.72 14.95 -16.18
N ALA A 95 -4.62 15.91 -17.09
CA ALA A 95 -3.48 16.83 -17.07
C ALA A 95 -3.55 17.71 -15.81
N VAL A 96 -2.47 17.74 -15.04
CA VAL A 96 -2.33 18.52 -13.81
C VAL A 96 -1.12 19.43 -13.95
N SER A 97 -1.27 20.72 -13.64
CA SER A 97 -0.17 21.69 -13.63
C SER A 97 0.29 21.99 -12.20
N GLU A 98 1.49 22.57 -12.07
CA GLU A 98 1.98 23.04 -10.78
C GLU A 98 1.02 24.07 -10.17
N GLY A 99 0.66 23.87 -8.90
CA GLY A 99 -0.27 24.73 -8.18
C GLY A 99 -1.74 24.34 -8.32
N ASP A 100 -2.08 23.40 -9.22
CA ASP A 100 -3.44 22.89 -9.33
C ASP A 100 -3.82 22.05 -8.10
N PRO A 101 -5.06 22.18 -7.59
CA PRO A 101 -5.55 21.29 -6.56
C PRO A 101 -5.73 19.88 -7.14
N VAL A 102 -5.05 18.89 -6.55
CA VAL A 102 -5.14 17.49 -6.97
C VAL A 102 -6.23 16.78 -6.17
N ARG A 103 -7.13 16.09 -6.88
CA ARG A 103 -8.18 15.25 -6.28
C ARG A 103 -7.87 13.78 -6.51
N LYS A 104 -8.54 12.93 -5.73
CA LYS A 104 -8.45 11.46 -5.88
C LYS A 104 -8.80 11.00 -7.30
N SER A 105 -9.74 11.66 -7.96
CA SER A 105 -10.15 11.38 -9.34
C SER A 105 -9.12 11.76 -10.40
N ASP A 106 -8.11 12.57 -10.06
CA ASP A 106 -7.08 13.04 -10.99
C ASP A 106 -5.90 12.07 -11.07
N ILE A 107 -5.88 11.05 -10.20
CA ILE A 107 -4.83 10.04 -10.11
C ILE A 107 -5.50 8.67 -10.22
N TYR A 108 -4.93 7.77 -11.03
CA TYR A 108 -5.35 6.38 -11.08
C TYR A 108 -4.77 5.57 -9.93
N HIS A 109 -3.45 5.66 -9.73
CA HIS A 109 -2.72 5.03 -8.64
C HIS A 109 -1.34 5.70 -8.46
N PHE A 110 -0.70 5.39 -7.34
CA PHE A 110 0.69 5.73 -7.07
C PHE A 110 1.59 4.59 -7.55
N ASP A 111 2.43 4.83 -8.56
CA ASP A 111 3.43 3.85 -9.02
C ASP A 111 4.51 3.67 -7.97
N ARG A 112 4.95 4.77 -7.33
CA ARG A 112 6.11 4.74 -6.42
C ARG A 112 5.97 5.72 -5.26
N ILE A 113 6.46 5.33 -4.09
CA ILE A 113 6.74 6.24 -2.98
C ILE A 113 8.26 6.35 -2.80
N ILE A 114 8.75 7.57 -2.65
CA ILE A 114 10.16 7.91 -2.52
C ILE A 114 10.36 8.68 -1.23
N PHE A 115 11.30 8.22 -0.42
CA PHE A 115 11.79 8.96 0.75
C PHE A 115 13.06 9.69 0.34
N LYS A 116 13.08 11.01 0.53
CA LYS A 116 14.26 11.83 0.22
C LYS A 116 15.45 11.38 1.07
N ASP A 117 16.60 11.21 0.43
CA ASP A 117 17.88 10.88 1.09
C ASP A 117 17.85 9.59 1.94
N LEU A 118 16.90 8.69 1.69
CA LEU A 118 16.81 7.40 2.34
C LEU A 118 16.87 6.27 1.31
N GLU A 119 17.77 5.33 1.56
CA GLU A 119 17.88 4.09 0.79
C GLU A 119 17.43 2.89 1.62
N PHE A 120 17.02 1.83 0.93
CA PHE A 120 16.72 0.53 1.53
C PHE A 120 17.80 -0.47 1.11
N PRO A 121 18.84 -0.70 1.95
CA PRO A 121 19.92 -1.61 1.59
C PRO A 121 19.41 -3.04 1.40
N LYS A 122 19.97 -3.75 0.41
CA LYS A 122 19.44 -5.07 0.00
C LYS A 122 19.54 -6.15 1.07
N ASP A 123 20.44 -5.98 2.02
CA ASP A 123 20.76 -6.89 3.09
C ASP A 123 20.18 -6.47 4.45
N CYS A 124 19.39 -5.40 4.47
CA CYS A 124 18.72 -4.89 5.66
C CYS A 124 17.22 -5.19 5.61
N GLY A 125 16.64 -5.54 6.76
CA GLY A 125 15.19 -5.56 6.91
C GLY A 125 14.65 -4.14 7.07
N TYR A 126 13.35 -3.95 6.85
CA TYR A 126 12.72 -2.67 7.09
C TYR A 126 11.28 -2.76 7.61
N ILE A 127 10.85 -1.67 8.22
CA ILE A 127 9.46 -1.37 8.56
C ILE A 127 9.14 0.03 8.05
N VAL A 128 7.97 0.21 7.47
CA VAL A 128 7.41 1.50 7.06
C VAL A 128 5.97 1.64 7.55
N ILE A 129 5.66 2.78 8.15
CA ILE A 129 4.29 3.24 8.39
C ILE A 129 4.08 4.54 7.63
N LEU A 130 2.97 4.62 6.91
CA LEU A 130 2.47 5.84 6.29
C LEU A 130 1.03 6.07 6.70
N SER A 131 0.69 7.29 7.09
CA SER A 131 -0.69 7.70 7.36
C SER A 131 -1.30 8.36 6.12
N ASN A 132 -2.53 7.97 5.78
CA ASN A 132 -3.37 8.57 4.75
C ASN A 132 -4.71 8.96 5.37
N GLY A 133 -4.80 10.21 5.84
CA GLY A 133 -5.96 10.67 6.62
C GLY A 133 -6.14 9.85 7.90
N TRP A 134 -7.24 9.11 7.97
CA TRP A 134 -7.56 8.22 9.10
C TRP A 134 -7.04 6.79 8.94
N ASP A 135 -6.61 6.42 7.74
CA ASP A 135 -6.07 5.10 7.46
C ASP A 135 -4.54 5.09 7.59
N ARG A 136 -3.97 3.91 7.81
CA ARG A 136 -2.53 3.70 7.96
C ARG A 136 -2.11 2.48 7.18
N ILE A 137 -1.01 2.61 6.47
CA ILE A 137 -0.36 1.53 5.75
C ILE A 137 0.86 1.08 6.56
N PHE A 138 0.92 -0.20 6.88
CA PHE A 138 2.07 -0.86 7.48
C PHE A 138 2.71 -1.80 6.47
N LEU A 139 3.96 -1.54 6.10
CA LEU A 139 4.75 -2.39 5.23
C LEU A 139 6.02 -2.83 5.92
N TYR A 140 6.46 -4.04 5.62
CA TYR A 140 7.68 -4.59 6.21
C TYR A 140 8.31 -5.64 5.31
N ASP A 141 9.62 -5.80 5.48
CA ASP A 141 10.38 -6.93 4.96
C ASP A 141 11.50 -7.29 5.93
N PHE A 142 11.45 -8.49 6.48
CA PHE A 142 12.48 -9.05 7.35
C PHE A 142 13.27 -10.18 6.67
N GLY A 143 12.95 -10.49 5.40
CA GLY A 143 13.62 -11.53 4.62
C GLY A 143 15.16 -11.39 4.61
N PRO A 144 15.72 -10.17 4.50
CA PRO A 144 17.17 -9.99 4.49
C PRO A 144 17.85 -10.33 5.83
N LEU A 145 17.09 -10.35 6.93
CA LEU A 145 17.59 -10.63 8.28
C LEU A 145 17.66 -12.13 8.60
N ASN A 146 16.94 -12.95 7.84
CA ASN A 146 16.94 -14.38 8.00
C ASN A 146 18.29 -15.01 7.63
N SER A 147 18.45 -16.30 7.93
CA SER A 147 19.69 -17.05 7.70
C SER A 147 19.44 -18.34 6.90
N GLY A 148 20.50 -18.82 6.25
CA GLY A 148 20.46 -20.08 5.48
C GLY A 148 19.51 -19.99 4.29
N GLU A 149 18.71 -21.04 4.11
CA GLU A 149 17.75 -21.14 2.99
C GLU A 149 16.59 -20.13 3.06
N ASN A 150 16.37 -19.50 4.23
CA ASN A 150 15.32 -18.50 4.43
C ASN A 150 15.81 -17.05 4.21
N LEU A 151 17.09 -16.85 3.86
CA LEU A 151 17.63 -15.53 3.55
C LEU A 151 17.09 -15.04 2.20
N HIS A 152 16.33 -13.95 2.22
CA HIS A 152 15.80 -13.31 1.02
C HIS A 152 16.23 -11.85 0.99
N LEU A 153 17.26 -11.52 0.21
CA LEU A 153 17.66 -10.13 -0.02
C LEU A 153 16.55 -9.35 -0.72
N ILE A 154 16.55 -8.02 -0.57
CA ILE A 154 15.67 -7.15 -1.33
C ILE A 154 16.12 -7.18 -2.80
N ASP A 155 15.29 -7.82 -3.63
CA ASP A 155 15.48 -8.01 -5.06
C ASP A 155 14.39 -7.31 -5.90
N TYR A 156 13.60 -6.45 -5.25
CA TYR A 156 12.48 -5.73 -5.82
C TYR A 156 12.59 -4.23 -5.57
N ASP A 157 11.72 -3.46 -6.21
CA ASP A 157 11.60 -2.04 -6.03
C ASP A 157 10.74 -1.71 -4.80
N VAL A 158 11.39 -1.37 -3.69
CA VAL A 158 10.71 -1.01 -2.42
C VAL A 158 9.76 0.16 -2.62
N GLY A 159 10.15 1.16 -3.42
CA GLY A 159 9.30 2.32 -3.70
C GLY A 159 8.00 1.93 -4.41
N ARG A 160 8.07 0.97 -5.34
CA ARG A 160 6.86 0.47 -6.03
C ARG A 160 5.98 -0.37 -5.11
N PHE A 161 6.60 -1.18 -4.26
CA PHE A 161 5.86 -1.94 -3.26
C PHE A 161 5.11 -1.01 -2.29
N LEU A 162 5.74 0.09 -1.89
CA LEU A 162 5.10 1.16 -1.11
C LEU A 162 3.98 1.87 -1.88
N GLY A 163 4.20 2.17 -3.17
CA GLY A 163 3.19 2.77 -4.05
C GLY A 163 1.92 1.93 -4.16
N ALA A 164 2.07 0.62 -4.32
CA ALA A 164 0.96 -0.32 -4.34
C ALA A 164 0.18 -0.32 -3.01
N GLY A 165 0.88 -0.40 -1.87
CA GLY A 165 0.25 -0.35 -0.54
C GLY A 165 -0.46 0.98 -0.26
N PHE A 166 0.16 2.10 -0.64
CA PHE A 166 -0.43 3.43 -0.49
C PHE A 166 -1.66 3.62 -1.39
N SER A 167 -1.62 3.10 -2.61
CA SER A 167 -2.76 3.09 -3.53
C SER A 167 -3.93 2.30 -2.94
N ALA A 168 -3.69 1.12 -2.37
CA ALA A 168 -4.74 0.32 -1.74
C ALA A 168 -5.47 1.09 -0.62
N SER A 169 -4.73 1.85 0.20
CA SER A 169 -5.32 2.72 1.23
C SER A 169 -6.14 3.87 0.64
N ILE A 170 -5.63 4.53 -0.40
CA ILE A 170 -6.36 5.65 -1.03
C ILE A 170 -7.63 5.16 -1.69
N TYR A 171 -7.57 4.08 -2.46
CA TYR A 171 -8.66 3.56 -3.30
C TYR A 171 -9.40 2.38 -2.65
N ASN A 172 -9.57 2.44 -1.33
CA ASN A 172 -10.21 1.39 -0.53
C ASN A 172 -11.61 0.97 -1.03
N ASP A 173 -12.42 1.88 -1.56
CA ASP A 173 -13.74 1.57 -2.16
C ASP A 173 -13.64 0.49 -3.26
N ILE A 174 -12.47 0.33 -3.89
CA ILE A 174 -12.18 -0.69 -4.90
C ILE A 174 -11.38 -1.86 -4.31
N PHE A 175 -10.35 -1.57 -3.50
CA PHE A 175 -9.44 -2.60 -2.99
C PHE A 175 -10.02 -3.44 -1.83
N ASP A 176 -11.04 -2.93 -1.12
CA ASP A 176 -11.69 -3.64 -0.02
C ASP A 176 -12.79 -4.61 -0.50
N LEU A 177 -13.01 -4.72 -1.81
CA LEU A 177 -13.98 -5.66 -2.37
C LEU A 177 -13.58 -7.10 -2.04
N ASP A 178 -14.52 -7.86 -1.46
CA ASP A 178 -14.27 -9.26 -1.15
C ASP A 178 -14.31 -10.15 -2.41
N ASN A 179 -13.87 -11.41 -2.28
CA ASN A 179 -13.86 -12.34 -3.41
C ASN A 179 -15.25 -12.53 -4.04
N SER A 180 -16.33 -12.52 -3.26
CA SER A 180 -17.68 -12.68 -3.77
C SER A 180 -18.14 -11.44 -4.54
N GLU A 181 -17.79 -10.25 -4.06
CA GLU A 181 -18.06 -8.96 -4.72
C GLU A 181 -17.27 -8.85 -6.03
N TRP A 182 -15.99 -9.24 -6.02
CA TRP A 182 -15.19 -9.35 -7.24
C TRP A 182 -15.79 -10.33 -8.25
N GLN A 183 -16.28 -11.49 -7.80
CA GLN A 183 -16.94 -12.44 -8.69
C GLN A 183 -18.21 -11.84 -9.32
N LYS A 184 -19.00 -11.05 -8.57
CA LYS A 184 -20.15 -10.34 -9.14
C LYS A 184 -19.73 -9.35 -10.24
N ILE A 185 -18.71 -8.54 -9.98
CA ILE A 185 -18.18 -7.54 -10.93
C ILE A 185 -17.62 -8.22 -12.19
N ILE A 186 -16.85 -9.29 -12.03
CA ILE A 186 -16.32 -10.04 -13.18
C ILE A 186 -17.47 -10.67 -13.98
N SER A 187 -18.47 -11.21 -13.28
CA SER A 187 -19.62 -11.88 -13.92
C SER A 187 -20.56 -10.92 -14.65
N SER A 188 -20.59 -9.63 -14.27
CA SER A 188 -21.36 -8.62 -14.99
C SER A 188 -20.70 -8.18 -16.31
N GLY A 189 -19.50 -8.68 -16.62
CA GLY A 189 -18.76 -8.32 -17.83
C GLY A 189 -18.08 -6.95 -17.74
N TRP A 190 -18.28 -6.23 -16.64
CA TRP A 190 -17.63 -4.95 -16.36
C TRP A 190 -16.28 -5.17 -15.69
N PHE A 191 -15.24 -5.32 -16.51
CA PHE A 191 -13.86 -5.24 -16.03
C PHE A 191 -13.50 -3.78 -15.75
N PRO A 192 -12.67 -3.45 -14.74
CA PRO A 192 -12.21 -2.08 -14.52
C PRO A 192 -11.46 -1.57 -15.76
N PHE A 193 -12.16 -0.86 -16.63
CA PHE A 193 -11.57 -0.22 -17.79
C PHE A 193 -10.73 0.95 -17.30
N SER A 194 -9.48 1.02 -17.76
CA SER A 194 -8.63 2.21 -17.67
C SER A 194 -9.24 3.45 -18.36
N TYR A 195 -10.37 3.26 -19.05
CA TYR A 195 -11.21 4.33 -19.58
C TYR A 195 -12.03 5.03 -18.50
N LEU A 196 -12.49 4.31 -17.48
CA LEU A 196 -13.38 4.86 -16.47
C LEU A 196 -12.60 5.66 -15.43
N GLY A 197 -13.10 6.87 -15.13
CA GLY A 197 -12.62 7.63 -13.99
C GLY A 197 -13.03 6.99 -12.66
N TYR A 198 -12.33 7.36 -11.59
CA TYR A 198 -12.54 6.79 -10.24
C TYR A 198 -14.02 6.82 -9.79
N GLU A 199 -14.70 7.96 -9.94
CA GLU A 199 -16.09 8.10 -9.50
C GLU A 199 -17.06 7.20 -10.29
N GLN A 200 -16.80 6.99 -11.58
CA GLN A 200 -17.62 6.10 -12.41
C GLN A 200 -17.42 4.64 -12.03
N GLN A 201 -16.17 4.24 -11.78
CA GLN A 201 -15.86 2.89 -11.28
C GLN A 201 -16.54 2.66 -9.92
N LYS A 202 -16.43 3.61 -9.00
CA LYS A 202 -17.07 3.55 -7.69
C LYS A 202 -18.59 3.42 -7.79
N ASP A 203 -19.23 4.24 -8.63
CA ASP A 203 -20.69 4.21 -8.78
C ASP A 203 -21.17 2.88 -9.39
N LEU A 204 -20.50 2.42 -10.45
CA LEU A 204 -20.78 1.14 -11.10
C LEU A 204 -20.59 -0.05 -10.13
N PHE A 205 -19.48 -0.09 -9.40
CA PHE A 205 -19.20 -1.17 -8.45
C PHE A 205 -20.21 -1.21 -7.32
N ASN A 206 -20.64 -0.05 -6.81
CA ASN A 206 -21.70 -0.01 -5.80
C ASN A 206 -23.02 -0.58 -6.34
N HIS A 207 -23.42 -0.22 -7.57
CA HIS A 207 -24.65 -0.75 -8.16
C HIS A 207 -24.58 -2.28 -8.35
N ILE A 208 -23.45 -2.80 -8.83
CA ILE A 208 -23.25 -4.24 -8.98
C ILE A 208 -23.26 -4.94 -7.61
N LYS A 209 -22.56 -4.39 -6.62
CA LYS A 209 -22.47 -4.95 -5.26
C LYS A 209 -23.85 -5.12 -4.62
N PHE A 210 -24.70 -4.09 -4.75
CA PHE A 210 -26.04 -4.05 -4.16
C PHE A 210 -27.15 -4.60 -5.08
N ASP A 211 -26.79 -5.20 -6.22
CA ASP A 211 -27.73 -5.74 -7.21
C ASP A 211 -28.76 -4.68 -7.69
N TRP A 212 -28.31 -3.42 -7.80
CA TRP A 212 -29.08 -2.31 -8.37
C TRP A 212 -28.97 -2.27 -9.88
N LYS A 213 -29.89 -1.56 -10.54
CA LYS A 213 -29.87 -1.42 -12.00
C LYS A 213 -28.67 -0.60 -12.45
N THR A 214 -27.93 -1.12 -13.42
CA THR A 214 -26.77 -0.46 -14.01
C THR A 214 -27.09 0.26 -15.33
N ASP A 215 -28.24 -0.02 -15.96
CA ASP A 215 -28.63 0.45 -17.31
C ASP A 215 -28.29 1.93 -17.60
N GLU A 216 -28.60 2.84 -16.68
CA GLU A 216 -28.36 4.29 -16.86
C GLU A 216 -26.89 4.67 -16.74
N ILE A 217 -26.12 3.95 -15.90
CA ILE A 217 -24.69 4.15 -15.72
C ILE A 217 -23.95 3.63 -16.95
N GLU A 218 -24.32 2.43 -17.40
CA GLU A 218 -23.76 1.79 -18.59
C GLU A 218 -23.99 2.66 -19.83
N ALA A 219 -25.22 3.17 -20.03
CA ALA A 219 -25.52 4.05 -21.15
C ALA A 219 -24.69 5.34 -21.14
N LYS A 220 -24.48 5.95 -19.96
CA LYS A 220 -23.62 7.13 -19.84
C LYS A 220 -22.15 6.82 -20.14
N ILE A 221 -21.66 5.67 -19.69
CA ILE A 221 -20.30 5.20 -19.97
C ILE A 221 -20.11 4.98 -21.46
N ASP A 222 -21.05 4.28 -22.11
CA ASP A 222 -21.01 3.99 -23.53
C ASP A 222 -21.07 5.25 -24.38
N ASP A 223 -21.97 6.19 -24.04
CA ASP A 223 -22.07 7.49 -24.72
C ASP A 223 -20.75 8.25 -24.60
N GLN A 224 -20.14 8.29 -23.41
CA GLN A 224 -18.86 8.96 -23.22
C GLN A 224 -17.75 8.28 -24.01
N PHE A 225 -17.67 6.94 -23.95
CA PHE A 225 -16.67 6.16 -24.69
C PHE A 225 -16.78 6.39 -26.18
N CYS A 226 -17.98 6.32 -26.75
CA CYS A 226 -18.18 6.53 -28.18
C CYS A 226 -17.78 7.94 -28.62
N ASN A 227 -17.96 8.96 -27.76
CA ASN A 227 -17.58 10.33 -28.07
C ASN A 227 -16.08 10.61 -27.94
N ASP A 228 -15.40 9.96 -26.99
CA ASP A 228 -14.04 10.33 -26.59
C ASP A 228 -12.98 9.22 -26.81
N CYS A 229 -13.35 8.06 -27.35
CA CYS A 229 -12.45 6.89 -27.49
C CYS A 229 -11.17 7.21 -28.27
N ASP A 230 -11.25 7.93 -29.38
CA ASP A 230 -10.07 8.27 -30.20
C ASP A 230 -9.09 9.16 -29.43
N ALA A 231 -9.61 10.17 -28.72
CA ALA A 231 -8.80 11.07 -27.90
C ALA A 231 -8.16 10.32 -26.73
N TRP A 232 -8.89 9.38 -26.13
CA TRP A 232 -8.38 8.52 -25.06
C TRP A 232 -7.28 7.57 -25.54
N LEU A 233 -7.46 6.90 -26.69
CA LEU A 233 -6.46 6.02 -27.28
C LEU A 233 -5.15 6.77 -27.57
N VAL A 234 -5.24 8.00 -28.10
CA VAL A 234 -4.08 8.85 -28.31
C VAL A 234 -3.39 9.20 -26.98
N LYS A 235 -4.14 9.53 -25.93
CA LYS A 235 -3.56 9.83 -24.61
C LYS A 235 -2.82 8.63 -24.03
N ILE A 236 -3.40 7.44 -24.05
CA ILE A 236 -2.75 6.23 -23.53
C ILE A 236 -1.48 5.89 -24.31
N SER A 237 -1.52 5.94 -25.64
CA SER A 237 -0.34 5.64 -26.48
C SER A 237 0.85 6.58 -26.24
N ASN A 238 0.60 7.78 -25.70
CA ASN A 238 1.65 8.74 -25.38
C ASN A 238 2.11 8.66 -23.90
N ASN A 239 1.30 8.09 -23.01
CA ASN A 239 1.66 7.88 -21.60
C ASN A 239 2.58 6.65 -21.39
N GLU A 240 2.72 5.76 -22.39
CA GLU A 240 3.67 4.63 -22.37
C GLU A 240 5.12 5.00 -22.77
N LYS A 241 5.48 6.30 -22.78
CA LYS A 241 6.85 6.77 -23.09
C LYS A 241 7.54 7.39 -21.89
#